data_AF-A0A957LK06-F1
#
_entry.id   AF-A0A957LK06-F1
#
_cell.length_a   1.000
_cell.length_b   1.000
_cell.length_c   1.000
_cell.angle_alpha   90.00
_cell.angle_beta   90.00
_cell.angle_gamma   90.00
#
_symmetry.space_group_name_H-M   'P 1'
#
loop_
_entity.id
_entity.type
_entity.pdbx_description
1 polymer ?
#
loop_
_entity_poly.entity_id
_entity_poly.type
_entity_poly.pdbx_seq_one_letter_code
_entity_poly.pdbx_strand_id
1 'polypeptide(L)'
;MALSNKERVGRVIDRVTEALVPFIIREYRKVHGKRYMDVIEQTLDTNAYGLPAAAKASDEALAKTLDAQSSFNLMLRHPQWRDIFQDKLGHIGRSYVSELYKARVDWAHQKPFSIDEAYRVADTARRLLEMISASKEAEEVNEIATTLLRMQFDAEAKKAKKVAQTEKAEEV
;
A
#
# COMPACT_ATOMS: atom_id res chain seq x y z
N MET A 1 -7.34 -15.32 17.86
CA MET A 1 -6.73 -14.09 18.44
C MET A 1 -7.18 -12.91 17.59
N ALA A 2 -7.46 -11.75 18.19
CA ALA A 2 -7.74 -10.54 17.42
C ALA A 2 -6.45 -10.11 16.70
N LEU A 3 -6.53 -9.83 15.39
CA LEU A 3 -5.40 -9.31 14.63
C LEU A 3 -4.90 -8.00 15.26
N SER A 4 -3.59 -7.77 15.23
CA SER A 4 -2.97 -6.50 15.56
C SER A 4 -3.14 -5.50 14.41
N ASN A 5 -3.02 -4.20 14.70
CA ASN A 5 -3.09 -3.15 13.67
C ASN A 5 -1.97 -3.30 12.63
N LYS A 6 -0.78 -3.73 13.07
CA LYS A 6 0.35 -4.00 12.19
C LYS A 6 0.09 -5.17 11.24
N GLU A 7 -0.54 -6.24 11.70
CA GLU A 7 -0.92 -7.35 10.82
C GLU A 7 -2.00 -6.91 9.81
N ARG A 8 -2.94 -6.05 10.21
CA ARG A 8 -3.91 -5.45 9.27
C ARG A 8 -3.20 -4.61 8.20
N VAL A 9 -2.25 -3.76 8.60
CA VAL A 9 -1.44 -2.96 7.65
C VAL A 9 -0.65 -3.87 6.70
N GLY A 10 -0.07 -4.96 7.20
CA GLY A 10 0.60 -5.96 6.37
C GLY A 10 -0.32 -6.51 5.28
N ARG A 11 -1.53 -6.96 5.67
CA ARG A 11 -2.54 -7.44 4.70
C ARG A 11 -2.92 -6.38 3.67
N VAL A 12 -3.06 -5.12 4.08
CA VAL A 12 -3.35 -4.02 3.14
C VAL A 12 -2.21 -3.85 2.13
N ILE A 13 -0.95 -3.86 2.59
CA ILE A 13 0.23 -3.76 1.72
C ILE A 13 0.29 -4.95 0.75
N ASP A 14 -0.02 -6.15 1.22
CA ASP A 14 -0.05 -7.35 0.38
C ASP A 14 -1.06 -7.21 -0.76
N ARG A 15 -2.30 -6.78 -0.47
CA ARG A 15 -3.34 -6.57 -1.49
C ARG A 15 -2.99 -5.46 -2.48
N VAL A 16 -2.41 -4.37 -1.99
CA VAL A 16 -1.92 -3.31 -2.87
C VAL A 16 -0.83 -3.85 -3.80
N THR A 17 0.09 -4.66 -3.29
CA THR A 17 1.18 -5.23 -4.08
C THR A 17 0.64 -6.20 -5.15
N GLU A 18 -0.26 -7.10 -4.76
CA GLU A 18 -0.93 -8.04 -5.68
C GLU A 18 -1.59 -7.33 -6.87
N ALA A 19 -2.24 -6.18 -6.64
CA ALA A 19 -2.87 -5.39 -7.69
C ALA A 19 -1.89 -4.51 -8.48
N LEU A 20 -0.87 -3.96 -7.82
CA LEU A 20 0.11 -3.07 -8.46
C LEU A 20 1.04 -3.80 -9.42
N VAL A 21 1.48 -5.00 -9.08
CA VAL A 21 2.43 -5.77 -9.91
C VAL A 21 1.96 -5.93 -11.37
N PRO A 22 0.76 -6.49 -11.65
CA PRO A 22 0.28 -6.61 -13.03
C PRO A 22 0.00 -5.26 -13.68
N PHE A 23 -0.45 -4.26 -12.90
CA PHE A 23 -0.64 -2.90 -13.38
C PHE A 23 0.68 -2.29 -13.88
N ILE A 24 1.74 -2.35 -13.08
CA ILE A 24 3.07 -1.81 -13.40
C ILE A 24 3.61 -2.48 -14.66
N ILE A 25 3.61 -3.82 -14.73
CA ILE A 25 4.13 -4.56 -15.89
C ILE A 25 3.40 -4.13 -17.17
N ARG A 26 2.07 -4.01 -17.11
CA ARG A 26 1.24 -3.56 -18.23
C ARG A 26 1.59 -2.14 -18.68
N GLU A 27 1.71 -1.18 -17.77
CA GLU A 27 2.01 0.21 -18.13
C GLU A 27 3.44 0.36 -18.68
N TYR A 28 4.42 -0.31 -18.07
CA TYR A 28 5.80 -0.33 -18.58
C TYR A 28 5.88 -0.91 -19.99
N ARG A 29 5.18 -2.02 -20.24
CA ARG A 29 5.09 -2.64 -21.57
C ARG A 29 4.42 -1.72 -22.59
N LYS A 30 3.38 -0.98 -22.18
CA LYS A 30 2.67 -0.03 -23.04
C LYS A 30 3.58 1.11 -23.51
N VAL A 31 4.41 1.65 -22.61
CA VAL A 31 5.28 2.81 -22.91
C VAL A 31 6.58 2.40 -23.59
N HIS A 32 7.23 1.32 -23.13
CA HIS A 32 8.57 0.93 -23.57
C HIS A 32 8.60 -0.23 -24.58
N GLY A 33 7.45 -0.83 -24.89
CA GLY A 33 7.34 -1.92 -25.86
C GLY A 33 8.20 -3.11 -25.47
N LYS A 34 9.07 -3.58 -26.38
CA LYS A 34 9.95 -4.75 -26.14
C LYS A 34 11.04 -4.52 -25.09
N ARG A 35 11.41 -3.27 -24.80
CA ARG A 35 12.49 -2.92 -23.87
C ARG A 35 12.03 -2.77 -22.42
N TYR A 36 10.76 -3.03 -22.13
CA TYR A 36 10.20 -2.77 -20.81
C TYR A 36 10.92 -3.53 -19.69
N MET A 37 11.37 -4.76 -19.94
CA MET A 37 12.16 -5.55 -18.99
C MET A 37 13.51 -4.88 -18.66
N ASP A 38 14.23 -4.40 -19.68
CA ASP A 38 15.50 -3.71 -19.50
C ASP A 38 15.32 -2.42 -18.69
N VAL A 39 14.23 -1.68 -18.94
CA VAL A 39 13.92 -0.45 -18.19
C VAL A 39 13.54 -0.77 -16.74
N ILE A 40 12.78 -1.84 -16.49
CA ILE A 40 12.45 -2.29 -15.12
C ILE A 40 13.72 -2.67 -14.38
N GLU A 41 14.60 -3.46 -15.00
CA GLU A 41 15.90 -3.83 -14.43
C GLU A 41 16.72 -2.58 -14.10
N GLN A 42 16.97 -1.69 -15.06
CA GLN A 42 17.73 -0.46 -14.84
C GLN A 42 17.11 0.44 -13.76
N THR A 43 15.78 0.46 -13.68
CA THR A 43 15.06 1.22 -12.65
C THR A 43 15.24 0.61 -11.27
N LEU A 44 15.35 -0.71 -11.15
CA LEU A 44 15.54 -1.40 -9.88
C LEU A 44 17.01 -1.60 -9.51
N ASP A 45 17.91 -1.50 -10.48
CA ASP A 45 19.34 -1.70 -10.30
C ASP A 45 19.90 -0.65 -9.33
N THR A 46 20.40 -1.16 -8.21
CA THR A 46 21.00 -0.39 -7.12
C THR A 46 22.11 -1.21 -6.50
N ASN A 47 23.01 -0.54 -5.77
CA ASN A 47 24.06 -1.22 -5.00
C ASN A 47 23.52 -2.28 -4.00
N ALA A 48 22.25 -2.22 -3.62
CA ALA A 48 21.63 -3.11 -2.64
C ALA A 48 20.67 -4.15 -3.25
N TYR A 49 20.24 -3.96 -4.49
CA TYR A 49 19.24 -4.80 -5.14
C TYR A 49 19.42 -4.79 -6.64
N GLY A 50 19.46 -5.97 -7.24
CA GLY A 50 19.44 -6.18 -8.69
C GLY A 50 18.40 -7.23 -9.04
N LEU A 51 17.75 -7.08 -10.20
CA LEU A 51 16.71 -7.99 -10.63
C LEU A 51 17.33 -9.36 -10.99
N PRO A 52 16.88 -10.48 -10.40
CA PRO A 52 17.42 -11.81 -10.72
C PRO A 52 17.25 -12.14 -12.20
N ALA A 53 18.22 -12.81 -12.82
CA ALA A 53 18.14 -13.21 -14.24
C ALA A 53 16.89 -14.04 -14.55
N ALA A 54 16.43 -14.87 -13.60
CA ALA A 54 15.22 -15.66 -13.72
C ALA A 54 13.94 -14.81 -13.85
N ALA A 55 13.92 -13.59 -13.29
CA ALA A 55 12.78 -12.66 -13.39
C ALA A 55 12.51 -12.23 -14.84
N LYS A 56 13.53 -12.24 -15.70
CA LYS A 56 13.43 -11.82 -17.10
C LYS A 56 12.85 -12.89 -18.02
N ALA A 57 12.67 -14.12 -17.52
CA ALA A 57 12.21 -15.24 -18.33
C ALA A 57 10.76 -15.05 -18.83
N SER A 58 9.90 -14.41 -18.03
CA SER A 58 8.51 -14.14 -18.38
C SER A 58 7.90 -13.07 -17.47
N ASP A 59 6.78 -12.48 -17.88
CA ASP A 59 5.98 -11.58 -17.05
C ASP A 59 5.55 -12.23 -15.73
N GLU A 60 5.28 -13.55 -15.76
CA GLU A 60 4.92 -14.30 -14.56
C GLU A 60 6.12 -14.46 -13.60
N ALA A 61 7.31 -14.72 -14.13
CA ALA A 61 8.53 -14.76 -13.34
C ALA A 61 8.82 -13.39 -12.72
N LEU A 62 8.69 -12.32 -13.50
CA LEU A 62 8.83 -10.96 -13.00
C LEU A 62 7.81 -10.68 -11.89
N ALA A 63 6.54 -10.98 -12.12
CA ALA A 63 5.47 -10.75 -11.16
C ALA A 63 5.72 -11.46 -9.81
N LYS A 64 6.29 -12.68 -9.84
CA LYS A 64 6.66 -13.42 -8.62
C LYS A 64 7.86 -12.82 -7.88
N THR A 65 8.72 -12.08 -8.57
CA THR A 65 9.91 -11.44 -7.96
C THR A 65 9.65 -10.05 -7.41
N LEU A 66 8.63 -9.36 -7.92
CA LEU A 66 8.29 -8.01 -7.47
C LEU A 66 7.59 -8.05 -6.12
N ASP A 67 8.26 -7.52 -5.10
CA ASP A 67 7.69 -7.30 -3.77
C ASP A 67 7.11 -5.88 -3.65
N ALA A 68 6.54 -5.57 -2.48
CA ALA A 68 5.98 -4.26 -2.19
C ALA A 68 7.01 -3.12 -2.38
N GLN A 69 8.25 -3.32 -1.94
CA GLN A 69 9.30 -2.30 -2.05
C GLN A 69 9.65 -2.00 -3.50
N SER A 70 9.89 -3.05 -4.28
CA SER A 70 10.26 -2.94 -5.69
C SER A 70 9.12 -2.32 -6.50
N SER A 71 7.88 -2.70 -6.20
CA SER A 71 6.69 -2.14 -6.84
C SER A 71 6.56 -0.63 -6.61
N PHE A 72 6.70 -0.18 -5.36
CA PHE A 72 6.67 1.26 -5.06
C PHE A 72 7.86 2.02 -5.66
N ASN A 73 9.05 1.42 -5.66
CA ASN A 73 10.24 2.03 -6.27
C ASN A 73 10.10 2.21 -7.77
N LEU A 74 9.55 1.22 -8.49
CA LEU A 74 9.26 1.33 -9.93
C LEU A 74 8.33 2.52 -10.22
N MET A 75 7.32 2.72 -9.37
CA MET A 75 6.39 3.83 -9.56
C MET A 75 7.00 5.19 -9.20
N LEU A 76 7.68 5.31 -8.05
CA LEU A 76 8.10 6.60 -7.50
C LEU A 76 9.41 7.14 -8.06
N ARG A 77 10.21 6.32 -8.74
CA ARG A 77 11.47 6.78 -9.34
C ARG A 77 11.22 7.81 -10.43
N HIS A 78 12.14 8.77 -10.50
CA HIS A 78 12.19 9.75 -11.58
C HIS A 78 13.12 9.24 -12.68
N PRO A 79 12.74 9.38 -13.97
CA PRO A 79 11.56 10.07 -14.51
C PRO A 79 10.28 9.20 -14.69
N GLN A 80 10.30 7.95 -14.26
CA GLN A 80 9.30 6.90 -14.55
C GLN A 80 7.87 7.30 -14.21
N TRP A 81 7.64 7.99 -13.08
CA TRP A 81 6.30 8.47 -12.74
C TRP A 81 5.68 9.31 -13.86
N ARG A 82 6.44 10.32 -14.32
CA ARG A 82 5.96 11.29 -15.30
C ARG A 82 5.68 10.61 -16.64
N ASP A 83 6.52 9.67 -17.02
CA ASP A 83 6.50 9.07 -18.36
C ASP A 83 5.50 7.91 -18.47
N ILE A 84 5.20 7.23 -17.36
CA ILE A 84 4.40 5.98 -17.35
C ILE A 84 3.04 6.17 -16.65
N PHE A 85 3.00 6.87 -15.53
CA PHE A 85 1.84 6.85 -14.62
C PHE A 85 1.06 8.18 -14.57
N GLN A 86 1.68 9.30 -14.98
CA GLN A 86 1.09 10.64 -14.86
C GLN A 86 -0.29 10.76 -15.53
N ASP A 87 -0.45 10.24 -16.74
CA ASP A 87 -1.71 10.37 -17.48
C ASP A 87 -2.87 9.62 -16.81
N LYS A 88 -2.58 8.52 -16.10
CA LYS A 88 -3.62 7.69 -15.47
C LYS A 88 -3.87 8.04 -14.01
N LEU A 89 -2.80 8.30 -13.26
CA LEU A 89 -2.86 8.46 -11.81
C LEU A 89 -2.72 9.92 -11.36
N GLY A 90 -2.16 10.79 -12.20
CA GLY A 90 -1.95 12.20 -11.91
C GLY A 90 -1.14 12.45 -10.62
N HIS A 91 -1.16 13.68 -10.12
CA HIS A 91 -0.43 14.02 -8.90
C HIS A 91 -1.03 13.38 -7.63
N ILE A 92 -2.34 13.16 -7.60
CA ILE A 92 -3.04 12.56 -6.46
C ILE A 92 -2.59 11.10 -6.27
N GLY A 93 -2.56 10.31 -7.34
CA GLY A 93 -2.12 8.93 -7.25
C GLY A 93 -0.65 8.83 -6.80
N ARG A 94 0.21 9.77 -7.22
CA ARG A 94 1.59 9.83 -6.75
C ARG A 94 1.67 10.00 -5.23
N SER A 95 0.83 10.88 -4.70
CA SER A 95 0.75 11.13 -3.26
C SER A 95 0.30 9.88 -2.51
N TYR A 96 -0.69 9.15 -3.02
CA TYR A 96 -1.13 7.89 -2.40
C TYR A 96 -0.04 6.82 -2.41
N VAL A 97 0.66 6.65 -3.54
CA VAL A 97 1.79 5.71 -3.65
C VAL A 97 2.90 6.09 -2.67
N SER A 98 3.20 7.39 -2.53
CA SER A 98 4.21 7.87 -1.57
C SER A 98 3.83 7.64 -0.11
N GLU A 99 2.55 7.79 0.23
CA GLU A 99 2.03 7.55 1.58
C GLU A 99 2.09 6.05 1.92
N LEU A 100 1.68 5.18 0.99
CA LEU A 100 1.75 3.72 1.16
C LEU A 100 3.19 3.21 1.20
N TYR A 101 4.09 3.80 0.43
CA TYR A 101 5.51 3.52 0.51
C TYR A 101 6.04 3.77 1.92
N LYS A 102 5.71 4.94 2.51
CA LYS A 102 6.11 5.26 3.89
C LYS A 102 5.52 4.26 4.89
N ALA A 103 4.24 3.93 4.76
CA ALA A 103 3.59 2.93 5.62
C ALA A 103 4.27 1.54 5.53
N ARG A 104 4.67 1.12 4.32
CA ARG A 104 5.43 -0.11 4.10
C ARG A 104 6.80 -0.08 4.76
N VAL A 105 7.51 1.03 4.66
CA VAL A 105 8.81 1.21 5.33
C VAL A 105 8.65 1.14 6.85
N ASP A 106 7.64 1.79 7.40
CA ASP A 106 7.34 1.76 8.84
C ASP A 106 6.94 0.35 9.32
N TRP A 107 6.15 -0.36 8.52
CA TRP A 107 5.77 -1.76 8.77
C TRP A 107 6.98 -2.70 8.75
N ALA A 108 7.89 -2.55 7.77
CA ALA A 108 9.11 -3.35 7.67
C ALA A 108 10.03 -3.13 8.88
N HIS A 109 10.13 -1.89 9.37
CA HIS A 109 10.87 -1.55 10.59
C HIS A 109 10.14 -1.91 11.89
N GLN A 110 9.08 -2.71 11.81
CA GLN A 110 8.33 -3.22 12.96
C GLN A 110 7.69 -2.13 13.84
N LYS A 111 7.48 -0.92 13.31
CA LYS A 111 6.87 0.17 14.08
C LYS A 111 5.43 -0.16 14.50
N PRO A 112 4.99 0.29 15.68
CA PRO A 112 3.60 0.15 16.08
C PRO A 112 2.70 1.07 15.23
N PHE A 113 1.45 0.65 15.01
CA PHE A 113 0.43 1.43 14.33
C PHE A 113 -0.76 1.67 15.27
N SER A 114 -1.15 2.92 15.43
CA SER A 114 -2.44 3.28 16.03
C SER A 114 -3.60 2.83 15.14
N ILE A 115 -4.82 2.86 15.68
CA ILE A 115 -6.03 2.52 14.91
C ILE A 115 -6.23 3.52 13.77
N ASP A 116 -6.00 4.82 14.05
CA ASP A 116 -6.13 5.91 13.08
C ASP A 116 -5.10 5.78 11.93
N GLU A 117 -3.83 5.52 12.25
CA GLU A 117 -2.80 5.30 11.23
C GLU A 117 -3.09 4.07 10.37
N ALA A 118 -3.52 2.96 10.98
CA ALA A 118 -3.89 1.77 10.23
C ALA A 118 -5.11 2.03 9.32
N TYR A 119 -6.09 2.79 9.80
CA TYR A 119 -7.27 3.18 9.01
C TYR A 119 -6.85 4.08 7.84
N ARG A 120 -5.98 5.06 8.08
CA ARG A 120 -5.45 5.96 7.06
C ARG A 120 -4.75 5.19 5.95
N VAL A 121 -3.91 4.21 6.31
CA VAL A 121 -3.25 3.33 5.34
C VAL A 121 -4.28 2.55 4.51
N ALA A 122 -5.31 2.00 5.15
CA ALA A 122 -6.37 1.26 4.45
C ALA A 122 -7.20 2.15 3.51
N ASP A 123 -7.58 3.36 3.92
CA ASP A 123 -8.32 4.29 3.06
C ASP A 123 -7.48 4.74 1.85
N THR A 124 -6.21 5.10 2.08
CA THR A 124 -5.29 5.47 0.99
C THR A 124 -5.07 4.32 0.02
N ALA A 125 -4.92 3.09 0.52
CA ALA A 125 -4.81 1.88 -0.29
C ALA A 125 -6.08 1.65 -1.14
N ARG A 126 -7.27 1.72 -0.54
CA ARG A 126 -8.55 1.58 -1.25
C ARG A 126 -8.67 2.58 -2.40
N ARG A 127 -8.37 3.85 -2.15
CA ARG A 127 -8.42 4.91 -3.19
C ARG A 127 -7.45 4.64 -4.34
N LEU A 128 -6.22 4.19 -4.04
CA LEU A 128 -5.27 3.83 -5.09
C LEU A 128 -5.75 2.63 -5.91
N LEU A 129 -6.30 1.60 -5.25
CA LEU A 129 -6.83 0.40 -5.90
C LEU A 129 -8.00 0.73 -6.84
N GLU A 130 -8.89 1.64 -6.41
CA GLU A 130 -9.97 2.17 -7.26
C GLU A 130 -9.42 2.89 -8.51
N MET A 131 -8.37 3.71 -8.36
CA MET A 131 -7.73 4.42 -9.49
C MET A 131 -7.13 3.48 -10.54
N ILE A 132 -6.66 2.29 -10.13
CA ILE A 132 -6.13 1.27 -11.05
C ILE A 132 -7.19 0.24 -11.49
N SER A 133 -8.45 0.44 -11.11
CA SER A 133 -9.58 -0.46 -11.40
C SER A 133 -9.46 -1.86 -10.76
N ALA A 134 -8.72 -1.99 -9.65
CA ALA A 134 -8.58 -3.21 -8.87
C ALA A 134 -9.73 -3.35 -7.85
N SER A 135 -10.95 -3.52 -8.36
CA SER A 135 -12.18 -3.44 -7.54
C SER A 135 -12.27 -4.54 -6.48
N LYS A 136 -11.74 -5.73 -6.77
CA LYS A 136 -11.76 -6.86 -5.82
C LYS A 136 -10.88 -6.57 -4.62
N GLU A 137 -9.63 -6.17 -4.88
CA GLU A 137 -8.66 -5.84 -3.84
C GLU A 137 -9.09 -4.59 -3.07
N ALA A 138 -9.73 -3.62 -3.73
CA ALA A 138 -10.29 -2.44 -3.08
C ALA A 138 -11.36 -2.81 -2.05
N GLU A 139 -12.25 -3.77 -2.36
CA GLU A 139 -13.28 -4.24 -1.44
C GLU A 139 -12.66 -4.96 -0.24
N GLU A 140 -11.67 -5.83 -0.46
CA GLU A 140 -10.96 -6.52 0.64
C GLU A 140 -10.26 -5.53 1.60
N VAL A 141 -9.66 -4.47 1.05
CA VAL A 141 -9.07 -3.40 1.86
C VAL A 141 -10.15 -2.57 2.57
N ASN A 142 -11.32 -2.36 1.95
CA ASN A 142 -12.45 -1.66 2.54
C ASN A 142 -13.04 -2.40 3.76
N GLU A 143 -13.07 -3.73 3.75
CA GLU A 143 -13.47 -4.54 4.90
C GLU A 143 -12.53 -4.31 6.10
N ILE A 144 -11.22 -4.22 5.84
CA ILE A 144 -10.21 -3.91 6.86
C ILE A 144 -10.44 -2.49 7.42
N ALA A 145 -10.65 -1.50 6.54
CA ALA A 145 -10.92 -0.12 6.93
C ALA A 145 -12.19 -0.01 7.80
N THR A 146 -13.27 -0.68 7.39
CA THR A 146 -14.54 -0.72 8.14
C THR A 146 -14.37 -1.35 9.52
N THR A 147 -13.57 -2.42 9.61
CA THR A 147 -13.25 -3.06 10.89
C THR A 147 -12.49 -2.11 11.82
N LEU A 148 -11.51 -1.36 11.29
CA LEU A 148 -10.75 -0.38 12.05
C LEU A 148 -11.62 0.76 12.59
N LEU A 149 -12.56 1.27 11.77
CA LEU A 149 -13.53 2.29 12.21
C LEU A 149 -14.41 1.78 13.35
N ARG A 150 -14.92 0.54 13.27
CA ARG A 150 -15.70 -0.06 14.36
C ARG A 150 -14.89 -0.14 15.65
N MET A 151 -13.63 -0.58 15.55
CA MET A 151 -12.72 -0.64 16.71
C MET A 151 -12.46 0.74 17.31
N GLN A 152 -12.33 1.77 16.48
CA GLN A 152 -12.15 3.15 16.93
C GLN A 152 -13.37 3.63 17.72
N PHE A 153 -14.58 3.48 17.17
CA PHE A 153 -15.81 3.87 17.86
C PHE A 153 -16.02 3.12 19.17
N ASP A 154 -15.72 1.82 19.21
CA ASP A 154 -15.78 1.04 20.46
C ASP A 154 -14.79 1.54 21.51
N ALA A 155 -13.59 1.93 21.09
CA ALA A 155 -12.58 2.49 21.99
C ALA A 155 -13.00 3.86 22.54
N GLU A 156 -13.54 4.73 21.68
CA GLU A 156 -14.06 6.04 22.07
C GLU A 156 -15.26 5.94 23.01
N ALA A 157 -16.21 5.04 22.72
CA ALA A 157 -17.37 4.79 23.57
C ALA A 157 -16.96 4.28 24.97
N LYS A 158 -15.95 3.40 25.05
CA LYS A 158 -15.39 2.94 26.33
C LYS A 158 -14.69 4.08 27.08
N LYS A 159 -13.97 4.96 26.38
CA LYS A 159 -13.30 6.11 26.98
C LYS A 159 -14.34 7.10 27.55
N ALA A 160 -15.38 7.41 26.79
CA ALA A 160 -16.47 8.30 27.23
C ALA A 160 -17.19 7.76 28.47
N LYS A 161 -17.48 6.46 28.51
CA LYS A 161 -18.09 5.82 29.70
C LYS A 161 -17.22 5.94 30.95
N LYS A 162 -15.90 5.80 30.81
CA LYS A 162 -14.96 5.94 31.94
C LYS A 162 -14.95 7.37 32.46
N VAL A 163 -14.85 8.36 31.58
CA VAL A 163 -14.87 9.78 31.96
C VAL A 163 -16.14 10.12 32.73
N ALA A 164 -17.31 9.73 32.20
CA ALA A 164 -18.59 9.97 32.87
C ALA A 164 -18.73 9.25 34.22
N GLN A 165 -18.02 8.13 34.45
CA GLN A 165 -17.97 7.45 35.74
C GLN A 165 -17.06 8.17 36.74
N THR A 166 -15.94 8.73 36.27
CA THR A 166 -15.02 9.50 37.11
C THR A 166 -15.65 10.82 37.56
N GLU A 167 -16.29 11.56 36.65
CA GLU A 167 -17.00 12.80 36.96
C GLU A 167 -18.10 12.59 38.02
N LYS A 168 -18.90 11.52 37.87
CA LYS A 168 -19.91 11.14 38.87
C LYS A 168 -19.35 10.73 40.24
N ALA A 169 -18.10 10.29 40.31
CA ALA A 169 -17.46 9.90 41.55
C ALA A 169 -16.80 11.10 42.27
N GLU A 170 -16.50 12.17 41.55
CA GLU A 170 -15.98 13.43 42.10
C GLU A 170 -17.10 14.37 42.59
N GLU A 171 -18.33 14.18 42.09
CA GLU A 171 -19.53 14.91 42.54
C GLU A 171 -20.19 14.35 43.82
N VAL A 172 -19.70 13.22 44.35
CA VAL A 172 -20.23 12.52 45.55
C VAL A 172 -19.24 12.62 46.70
#